data_AF-K0CDF9-F1
#
_entry.id   AF-K0CDF9-F1
#
_cell.length_a   1.000
_cell.length_b   1.000
_cell.length_c   1.000
_cell.angle_alpha   90.00
_cell.angle_beta   90.00
_cell.angle_gamma   90.00
#
_symmetry.space_group_name_H-M   'P 1'
#
loop_
_entity.id
_entity.type
_entity.pdbx_description
1 polymer ?
#
loop_
_entity_poly.entity_id
_entity_poly.type
_entity_poly.pdbx_seq_one_letter_code
_entity_poly.pdbx_strand_id
1 'polypeptide(L)'
;MNTAFYTTVGLLIWGLSSLAQAADNCQVTLHGDDNMRFDQSEITVSSQCEAVTIELVHSGKLGANVMGHNVVVTLTGDFKDVAKAGMKAGPENGYVPADDDRVIGASDMIGGGQSTSLTITGNRLRAAEDYTFFCSFPGHWTMMKGKLVVN
;
A
#
# COMPACT_ATOMS: atom_id res chain seq x y z
N MET A 1 50.05 -11.40 61.74
CA MET A 1 48.94 -10.47 61.40
C MET A 1 49.24 -9.87 60.03
N ASN A 2 48.52 -10.30 58.99
CA ASN A 2 48.25 -9.54 57.77
C ASN A 2 47.43 -10.43 56.82
N THR A 3 46.13 -10.19 56.75
CA THR A 3 45.24 -10.74 55.72
C THR A 3 44.67 -9.57 54.94
N ALA A 4 45.07 -9.45 53.68
CA ALA A 4 44.53 -8.48 52.74
C ALA A 4 43.18 -8.96 52.23
N PHE A 5 42.14 -8.13 52.40
CA PHE A 5 40.83 -8.32 51.78
C PHE A 5 40.86 -7.72 50.37
N TYR A 6 40.60 -8.52 49.35
CA TYR A 6 40.29 -8.05 48.00
C TYR A 6 38.77 -7.99 47.83
N THR A 7 38.21 -6.79 47.81
CA THR A 7 36.80 -6.55 47.52
C THR A 7 36.63 -6.40 46.01
N THR A 8 36.13 -7.43 45.34
CA THR A 8 35.71 -7.36 43.94
C THR A 8 34.33 -6.70 43.86
N VAL A 9 34.26 -5.49 43.29
CA VAL A 9 33.00 -4.82 42.93
C VAL A 9 32.53 -5.40 41.60
N GLY A 10 31.47 -6.20 41.63
CA GLY A 10 30.78 -6.67 40.42
C GLY A 10 29.87 -5.59 39.87
N LEU A 11 30.25 -4.98 38.74
CA LEU A 11 29.42 -4.01 38.01
C LEU A 11 28.43 -4.78 37.12
N LEU A 12 27.18 -4.91 37.56
CA LEU A 12 26.07 -5.46 36.77
C LEU A 12 25.63 -4.41 35.74
N ILE A 13 26.06 -4.60 34.49
CA ILE A 13 25.58 -3.82 33.35
C ILE A 13 24.19 -4.34 32.98
N TRP A 14 23.16 -3.57 33.30
CA TRP A 14 21.80 -3.79 32.81
C TRP A 14 21.78 -3.47 31.31
N GLY A 15 21.76 -4.51 30.49
CA GLY A 15 21.54 -4.39 29.05
C GLY A 15 20.15 -3.82 28.80
N LEU A 16 20.09 -2.54 28.45
CA LEU A 16 18.92 -1.94 27.82
C LEU A 16 18.80 -2.58 26.43
N SER A 17 17.98 -3.62 26.33
CA SER A 17 17.52 -4.13 25.04
C SER A 17 16.71 -3.01 24.38
N SER A 18 17.33 -2.30 23.45
CA SER A 18 16.65 -1.42 22.51
C SER A 18 15.66 -2.29 21.73
N LEU A 19 14.38 -2.23 22.11
CA LEU A 19 13.30 -2.57 21.22
C LEU A 19 13.40 -1.60 20.05
N ALA A 20 14.08 -2.00 18.99
CA ALA A 20 13.86 -1.40 17.69
C ALA A 20 12.40 -1.70 17.36
N GLN A 21 11.50 -0.74 17.64
CA GLN A 21 10.23 -0.72 16.93
C GLN A 21 10.61 -0.67 15.44
N ALA A 22 10.38 -1.77 14.73
CA ALA A 22 10.37 -1.71 13.27
C ALA A 22 9.42 -0.56 12.92
N ALA A 23 9.89 0.42 12.14
CA ALA A 23 9.03 1.51 11.71
C ALA A 23 7.80 0.88 11.05
N ASP A 24 6.61 1.12 11.61
CA ASP A 24 5.37 0.56 11.08
C ASP A 24 5.29 0.96 9.60
N ASN A 25 5.21 -0.02 8.72
CA ASN A 25 5.18 0.21 7.27
C ASN A 25 3.79 0.74 6.87
N CYS A 26 3.55 2.01 7.18
CA CYS A 26 2.27 2.69 6.98
C CYS A 26 2.21 3.50 5.69
N GLN A 27 3.29 3.52 4.90
CA GLN A 27 3.33 4.19 3.61
C GLN A 27 4.12 3.36 2.59
N VAL A 28 3.54 3.18 1.41
CA VAL A 28 4.20 2.55 0.27
C VAL A 28 4.09 3.48 -0.94
N THR A 29 5.20 3.64 -1.66
CA THR A 29 5.21 4.30 -2.97
C THR A 29 5.18 3.24 -4.06
N LEU A 30 4.28 3.40 -5.02
CA LEU A 30 4.06 2.53 -6.17
C LEU A 30 4.24 3.34 -7.46
N HIS A 31 4.97 2.81 -8.44
CA HIS A 31 5.18 3.50 -9.71
C HIS A 31 4.39 2.83 -10.84
N GLY A 32 3.60 3.62 -11.57
CA GLY A 32 2.97 3.25 -12.84
C GLY A 32 3.71 3.84 -14.04
N ASP A 33 3.72 3.17 -15.19
CA ASP A 33 4.41 3.63 -16.40
C ASP A 33 3.56 3.58 -17.68
N ASP A 34 4.10 4.10 -18.79
CA ASP A 34 3.44 4.11 -20.11
C ASP A 34 3.31 2.71 -20.74
N ASN A 35 3.86 1.67 -20.08
CA ASN A 35 3.82 0.28 -20.51
C ASN A 35 2.72 -0.53 -19.79
N MET A 36 1.80 0.15 -19.11
CA MET A 36 0.72 -0.45 -18.32
C MET A 36 1.24 -1.42 -17.26
N ARG A 37 2.23 -0.99 -16.46
CA ARG A 37 2.79 -1.79 -15.37
C ARG A 37 2.85 -0.99 -14.09
N PHE A 38 2.58 -1.67 -12.99
CA PHE A 38 3.14 -1.27 -11.71
C PHE A 38 4.54 -1.86 -11.57
N ASP A 39 5.45 -1.12 -10.93
CA ASP A 39 6.82 -1.57 -10.65
C ASP A 39 6.87 -2.70 -9.61
N GLN A 40 5.85 -2.80 -8.76
CA GLN A 40 5.70 -3.83 -7.74
C GLN A 40 4.46 -4.69 -8.00
N SER A 41 4.61 -6.00 -7.83
CA SER A 41 3.52 -6.99 -7.89
C SER A 41 3.01 -7.41 -6.51
N GLU A 42 3.70 -6.98 -5.45
CA GLU A 42 3.33 -7.15 -4.07
C GLU A 42 3.76 -5.92 -3.28
N ILE A 43 2.89 -5.41 -2.42
CA ILE A 43 3.19 -4.38 -1.42
C ILE A 43 2.81 -4.92 -0.05
N THR A 44 3.56 -4.54 0.97
CA THR A 44 3.30 -4.94 2.36
C THR A 44 3.02 -3.69 3.18
N VAL A 45 2.06 -3.77 4.10
CA VAL A 45 1.73 -2.69 5.03
C VAL A 45 1.52 -3.28 6.42
N SER A 46 1.69 -2.48 7.49
CA SER A 46 1.50 -2.98 8.85
C SER A 46 0.05 -2.91 9.33
N SER A 47 -0.38 -3.96 10.02
CA SER A 47 -1.62 -4.06 10.80
C SER A 47 -1.65 -3.13 12.01
N GLN A 48 -0.50 -2.62 12.45
CA GLN A 48 -0.38 -1.69 13.58
C GLN A 48 -0.73 -0.24 13.18
N CYS A 49 -0.76 0.06 11.88
CA CYS A 49 -1.00 1.40 11.38
C CYS A 49 -2.45 1.84 11.61
N GLU A 50 -2.66 3.01 12.22
CA GLU A 50 -3.99 3.63 12.29
C GLU A 50 -4.52 3.98 10.89
N ALA A 51 -3.61 4.30 9.98
CA ALA A 51 -3.88 4.54 8.57
C ALA A 51 -2.69 4.11 7.72
N VAL A 52 -2.98 3.56 6.55
CA VAL A 52 -2.02 3.13 5.53
C VAL A 52 -2.18 4.03 4.32
N THR A 53 -1.08 4.56 3.78
CA THR A 53 -1.07 5.38 2.57
C THR A 53 -0.35 4.67 1.43
N ILE A 54 -0.98 4.63 0.26
CA ILE A 54 -0.33 4.22 -0.99
C ILE A 54 -0.19 5.48 -1.84
N GLU A 55 1.04 5.91 -2.07
CA GLU A 55 1.36 6.96 -3.03
C GLU A 55 1.58 6.32 -4.40
N LEU A 56 0.82 6.77 -5.40
CA LEU A 56 1.00 6.39 -6.79
C LEU A 56 1.75 7.50 -7.52
N VAL A 57 2.83 7.14 -8.21
CA VAL A 57 3.57 8.03 -9.11
C VAL A 57 3.49 7.49 -10.53
N HIS A 58 3.10 8.32 -11.48
CA HIS A 58 3.12 7.94 -12.90
C HIS A 58 4.43 8.42 -13.55
N SER A 59 5.39 7.51 -13.74
CA SER A 59 6.74 7.82 -14.25
C SER A 59 6.81 8.05 -15.77
N GLY A 60 5.74 7.73 -16.50
CA GLY A 60 5.59 7.99 -17.94
C GLY A 60 5.31 9.45 -18.32
N LYS A 61 4.87 9.66 -19.57
CA LYS A 61 4.63 10.98 -20.19
C LYS A 61 3.25 11.13 -20.80
N LEU A 62 2.49 10.04 -20.95
CA LEU A 62 1.18 10.08 -21.59
C LEU A 62 0.12 10.65 -20.63
N GLY A 63 -0.84 11.42 -21.18
CA GLY A 63 -1.90 12.03 -20.38
C GLY A 63 -2.87 11.01 -19.79
N ALA A 64 -3.56 11.40 -18.70
CA ALA A 64 -4.47 10.53 -17.95
C ALA A 64 -5.63 9.96 -18.79
N ASN A 65 -6.06 10.65 -19.85
CA ASN A 65 -7.10 10.18 -20.75
C ASN A 65 -6.62 9.11 -21.76
N VAL A 66 -5.30 8.93 -21.90
CA VAL A 66 -4.68 7.97 -22.83
C VAL A 66 -4.07 6.79 -22.07
N MET A 67 -3.37 7.07 -20.98
CA MET A 67 -2.64 6.10 -20.17
C MET A 67 -2.79 6.46 -18.68
N GLY A 68 -4.02 6.72 -18.25
CA GLY A 68 -4.28 7.05 -16.87
C GLY A 68 -4.09 5.84 -15.97
N HIS A 69 -3.49 6.07 -14.80
CA HIS A 69 -3.42 5.09 -13.74
C HIS A 69 -4.01 5.62 -12.44
N ASN A 70 -4.73 4.75 -11.75
CA ASN A 70 -5.09 4.89 -10.35
C ASN A 70 -4.70 3.60 -9.62
N VAL A 71 -4.85 3.61 -8.30
CA VAL A 71 -4.80 2.39 -7.49
C VAL A 71 -6.13 2.24 -6.78
N VAL A 72 -6.74 1.06 -6.91
CA VAL A 72 -7.94 0.64 -6.20
C VAL A 72 -7.61 -0.60 -5.39
N VAL A 73 -8.00 -0.64 -4.13
CA VAL A 73 -7.80 -1.78 -3.22
C VAL A 73 -9.15 -2.45 -2.94
N THR A 74 -9.18 -3.77 -3.05
CA THR A 74 -10.35 -4.62 -2.79
C THR A 74 -9.90 -5.94 -2.16
N LEU A 75 -10.85 -6.72 -1.65
CA LEU A 75 -10.62 -8.15 -1.45
C LEU A 75 -10.32 -8.83 -2.79
N THR A 76 -9.43 -9.80 -2.79
CA THR A 76 -9.00 -10.51 -4.01
C THR A 76 -10.16 -11.22 -4.72
N GLY A 77 -11.21 -11.62 -3.99
CA GLY A 77 -12.42 -12.19 -4.59
C GLY A 77 -13.21 -11.21 -5.45
N ASP A 78 -13.14 -9.91 -5.13
CA ASP A 78 -14.03 -8.88 -5.67
C ASP A 78 -13.42 -8.06 -6.82
N PHE A 79 -12.08 -8.01 -6.92
CA PHE A 79 -11.38 -7.04 -7.75
C PHE A 79 -11.83 -7.03 -9.22
N LYS A 80 -12.13 -8.20 -9.80
CA LYS A 80 -12.56 -8.30 -11.21
C LYS A 80 -13.92 -7.68 -11.44
N ASP A 81 -14.85 -7.87 -10.50
CA ASP A 81 -16.20 -7.36 -10.66
C ASP A 81 -16.26 -5.87 -10.34
N VAL A 82 -15.45 -5.39 -9.39
CA VAL A 82 -15.23 -3.96 -9.17
C VAL A 82 -14.58 -3.31 -10.40
N ALA A 83 -13.56 -3.92 -11.00
CA ALA A 83 -12.93 -3.39 -12.21
C ALA A 83 -13.91 -3.27 -13.39
N LYS A 84 -14.76 -4.29 -13.62
CA LYS A 84 -15.82 -4.23 -14.64
C LYS A 84 -16.88 -3.17 -14.33
N ALA A 85 -17.23 -2.98 -13.06
CA ALA A 85 -18.17 -1.94 -12.64
C ALA A 85 -17.57 -0.55 -12.83
N GLY A 86 -16.29 -0.38 -12.52
CA GLY A 86 -15.53 0.86 -12.73
C GLY A 86 -15.51 1.32 -14.18
N MET A 87 -15.38 0.38 -15.13
CA MET A 87 -15.52 0.70 -16.56
C MET A 87 -16.87 1.36 -16.90
N LYS A 88 -17.96 0.98 -16.22
CA LYS A 88 -19.29 1.58 -16.41
C LYS A 88 -19.44 2.93 -15.71
N ALA A 89 -18.68 3.18 -14.65
CA ALA A 89 -18.68 4.45 -13.93
C ALA A 89 -18.08 5.60 -14.76
N GLY A 90 -17.16 5.28 -15.66
CA GLY A 90 -16.61 6.23 -16.63
C GLY A 90 -15.53 7.17 -16.06
N PRO A 91 -14.94 8.02 -16.92
CA PRO A 91 -13.79 8.85 -16.58
C PRO A 91 -14.08 9.90 -15.50
N GLU A 92 -15.30 10.46 -15.47
CA GLU A 92 -15.71 11.47 -14.48
C GLU A 92 -15.66 10.94 -13.03
N ASN A 93 -15.75 9.62 -12.87
CA ASN A 93 -15.66 8.93 -11.57
C ASN A 93 -14.31 8.22 -11.39
N GLY A 94 -13.28 8.58 -12.19
CA GLY A 94 -11.97 7.92 -12.16
C GLY A 94 -12.02 6.43 -12.47
N TYR A 95 -13.07 5.96 -13.16
CA TYR A 95 -13.38 4.55 -13.36
C TYR A 95 -13.49 3.74 -12.07
N VAL A 96 -14.06 4.33 -11.02
CA VAL A 96 -14.38 3.65 -9.76
C VAL A 96 -15.90 3.66 -9.60
N PRO A 97 -16.57 2.52 -9.32
CA PRO A 97 -18.01 2.53 -9.08
C PRO A 97 -18.32 3.33 -7.81
N ALA A 98 -19.32 4.21 -7.90
CA ALA A 98 -19.81 4.95 -6.74
C ALA A 98 -20.54 4.00 -5.77
N ASP A 99 -20.41 4.25 -4.48
CA ASP A 99 -21.13 3.56 -3.40
C ASP A 99 -20.97 2.02 -3.41
N ASP A 100 -19.81 1.52 -3.86
CA ASP A 100 -19.48 0.10 -3.85
C ASP A 100 -18.61 -0.25 -2.63
N ASP A 101 -19.22 -0.87 -1.61
CA ASP A 101 -18.55 -1.24 -0.36
C ASP A 101 -17.35 -2.18 -0.53
N ARG A 102 -17.23 -2.85 -1.69
CA ARG A 102 -16.07 -3.69 -2.03
C ARG A 102 -14.82 -2.87 -2.30
N VAL A 103 -14.96 -1.57 -2.61
CA VAL A 103 -13.85 -0.62 -2.73
C VAL A 103 -13.36 -0.24 -1.33
N ILE A 104 -12.22 -0.78 -0.95
CA ILE A 104 -11.56 -0.49 0.35
C ILE A 104 -10.91 0.89 0.32
N GLY A 105 -10.35 1.26 -0.83
CA GLY A 105 -9.78 2.58 -1.09
C GLY A 105 -9.49 2.74 -2.56
N ALA A 106 -9.48 3.98 -3.03
CA ALA A 106 -9.09 4.33 -4.39
C ALA A 106 -8.35 5.66 -4.39
N SER A 107 -7.36 5.81 -5.27
CA SER A 107 -6.75 7.10 -5.58
C SER A 107 -7.49 7.78 -6.74
N ASP A 108 -7.18 9.05 -6.94
CA ASP A 108 -7.54 9.74 -8.19
C ASP A 108 -6.83 9.11 -9.40
N MET A 109 -7.37 9.41 -10.59
CA MET A 109 -6.75 9.04 -11.87
C MET A 109 -5.67 10.06 -12.25
N ILE A 110 -4.45 9.59 -12.49
CA ILE A 110 -3.32 10.44 -12.86
C ILE A 110 -2.68 10.03 -14.18
N GLY A 111 -2.08 10.98 -14.89
CA GLY A 111 -1.26 10.76 -16.07
C GLY A 111 0.23 10.99 -15.80
N GLY A 112 1.04 10.85 -16.85
CA GLY A 112 2.50 10.99 -16.82
C GLY A 112 3.01 12.24 -16.12
N GLY A 113 3.98 12.04 -15.22
CA GLY A 113 4.63 13.09 -14.43
C GLY A 113 3.84 13.52 -13.18
N GLN A 114 2.65 12.98 -12.95
CA GLN A 114 1.83 13.30 -11.78
C GLN A 114 1.99 12.24 -10.68
N SER A 115 1.56 12.60 -9.48
CA SER A 115 1.37 11.68 -8.35
C SER A 115 0.04 11.93 -7.65
N THR A 116 -0.44 10.92 -6.94
CA THR A 116 -1.61 10.98 -6.06
C THR A 116 -1.42 10.00 -4.91
N SER A 117 -2.29 10.06 -3.91
CA SER A 117 -2.28 9.11 -2.80
C SER A 117 -3.69 8.64 -2.48
N LEU A 118 -3.80 7.40 -2.00
CA LEU A 118 -4.97 6.94 -1.27
C LEU A 118 -4.58 6.62 0.17
N THR A 119 -5.48 6.91 1.11
CA THR A 119 -5.30 6.55 2.52
C THR A 119 -6.44 5.64 2.95
N ILE A 120 -6.08 4.47 3.49
CA ILE A 120 -7.01 3.49 4.04
C ILE A 120 -6.86 3.47 5.55
N THR A 121 -7.96 3.61 6.28
CA THR A 121 -7.96 3.42 7.73
C THR A 121 -7.57 1.98 8.06
N GLY A 122 -6.66 1.79 9.01
CA GLY A 122 -6.06 0.48 9.33
C GLY A 122 -7.09 -0.58 9.71
N ASN A 123 -8.22 -0.19 10.32
CA ASN A 123 -9.30 -1.12 10.67
C ASN A 123 -10.04 -1.73 9.45
N ARG A 124 -9.80 -1.22 8.23
CA ARG A 124 -10.31 -1.78 6.97
C ARG A 124 -9.36 -2.81 6.36
N LEU A 125 -8.17 -2.99 6.93
CA LEU A 125 -7.15 -3.94 6.48
C LEU A 125 -6.84 -4.92 7.62
N ARG A 126 -6.99 -6.22 7.36
CA ARG A 126 -6.88 -7.26 8.38
C ARG A 126 -5.82 -8.26 7.97
N ALA A 127 -4.97 -8.65 8.91
CA ALA A 127 -4.05 -9.76 8.71
C ALA A 127 -4.84 -11.03 8.34
N ALA A 128 -4.24 -11.86 7.50
CA ALA A 128 -4.82 -13.10 6.95
C ALA A 128 -6.00 -12.94 5.97
N GLU A 129 -6.37 -11.72 5.58
CA GLU A 129 -7.20 -11.49 4.39
C GLU A 129 -6.32 -11.29 3.14
N ASP A 130 -6.83 -11.68 1.97
CA ASP A 130 -6.14 -11.52 0.69
C ASP A 130 -6.66 -10.28 -0.04
N TYR A 131 -5.83 -9.26 -0.17
CA TYR A 131 -6.16 -8.03 -0.90
C TYR A 131 -5.47 -7.94 -2.25
N THR A 132 -6.17 -7.35 -3.22
CA THR A 132 -5.61 -6.99 -4.52
C THR A 132 -5.66 -5.48 -4.68
N PHE A 133 -4.51 -4.88 -5.03
CA PHE A 133 -4.46 -3.53 -5.56
C PHE A 133 -4.40 -3.59 -7.10
N PHE A 134 -5.10 -2.70 -7.80
CA PHE A 134 -5.13 -2.69 -9.26
C PHE A 134 -5.46 -1.31 -9.84
N CYS A 135 -5.16 -1.11 -11.14
CA CYS A 135 -5.61 0.06 -11.89
C CYS A 135 -6.97 -0.23 -12.55
N SER A 136 -7.96 0.63 -12.32
CA SER A 136 -9.33 0.45 -12.84
C SER A 136 -9.58 1.13 -14.19
N PHE A 137 -8.58 1.83 -14.75
CA PHE A 137 -8.66 2.34 -16.13
C PHE A 137 -9.01 1.17 -17.08
N PRO A 138 -9.92 1.38 -18.06
CA PRO A 138 -10.46 0.28 -18.87
C PRO A 138 -9.40 -0.65 -19.46
N GLY A 139 -9.38 -1.90 -18.98
CA GLY A 139 -8.48 -2.97 -19.44
C GLY A 139 -7.15 -3.10 -18.67
N HIS A 140 -6.72 -2.07 -17.93
CA HIS A 140 -5.40 -2.07 -17.28
C HIS A 140 -5.29 -3.11 -16.16
N TRP A 141 -6.37 -3.37 -15.42
CA TRP A 141 -6.43 -4.36 -14.33
C TRP A 141 -5.97 -5.77 -14.72
N THR A 142 -5.94 -6.10 -16.01
CA THR A 142 -5.41 -7.39 -16.49
C THR A 142 -3.91 -7.52 -16.25
N MET A 143 -3.14 -6.43 -16.35
CA MET A 143 -1.68 -6.38 -16.15
C MET A 143 -1.31 -5.61 -14.88
N MET A 144 -1.96 -4.48 -14.63
CA MET A 144 -1.71 -3.58 -13.51
C MET A 144 -2.48 -4.01 -12.27
N LYS A 145 -1.96 -5.03 -11.61
CA LYS A 145 -2.46 -5.52 -10.33
C LYS A 145 -1.33 -6.16 -9.52
N GLY A 146 -1.50 -6.20 -8.21
CA GLY A 146 -0.62 -6.92 -7.31
C GLY A 146 -1.30 -7.26 -5.99
N LYS A 147 -0.57 -7.96 -5.12
CA LYS A 147 -1.04 -8.36 -3.79
C LYS A 147 -0.75 -7.26 -2.77
N LEU A 148 -1.72 -6.93 -1.93
CA LEU A 148 -1.46 -6.13 -0.72
C LEU A 148 -1.47 -7.07 0.49
N VAL A 149 -0.32 -7.18 1.15
CA VAL A 149 -0.11 -8.02 2.34
C VAL A 149 -0.18 -7.14 3.60
N VAL A 150 -0.92 -7.60 4.61
CA VAL A 150 -1.05 -6.92 5.91
C VAL A 150 -0.34 -7.74 6.98
N ASN A 151 0.68 -7.16 7.63
CA ASN A 151 1.55 -7.82 8.62
C ASN A 151 1.46 -7.20 10.01
#